data_AF-A0A8T3Y9N8-F1
#
_entry.id   AF-A0A8T3Y9N8-F1
#
_cell.length_a   1.000
_cell.length_b   1.000
_cell.length_c   1.000
_cell.angle_alpha   90.00
_cell.angle_beta   90.00
_cell.angle_gamma   90.00
#
_symmetry.space_group_name_H-M   'P 1'
#
loop_
_entity.id
_entity.type
_entity.pdbx_description
1 polymer ?
#
loop_
_entity_poly.entity_id
_entity_poly.type
_entity_poly.pdbx_seq_one_letter_code
_entity_poly.pdbx_strand_id
1 'polypeptide(L)' 'SGDGDFVPLVQHLQKALGTRVEVMAFGKSASAKLIEAADSFSDLDANQKRYLFERRSHASKPAKDQSANAVRVQHG' A
#
# COMPACT_ATOMS: atom_id res chain seq x y z
N SER A 1 -9.74 7.94 1.21
CA SER A 1 -10.08 6.62 1.79
C SER A 1 -10.79 5.81 0.72
N GLY A 2 -10.67 4.48 0.73
CA GLY A 2 -11.34 3.57 -0.19
C GLY A 2 -12.55 2.85 0.41
N ASP A 3 -12.96 3.19 1.64
CA ASP A 3 -13.98 2.47 2.39
C ASP A 3 -15.41 2.69 1.84
N GLY A 4 -16.12 1.60 1.57
CA GLY A 4 -17.49 1.62 1.09
C GLY A 4 -18.49 2.27 2.05
N ASP A 5 -18.16 2.37 3.34
CA ASP A 5 -19.03 2.96 4.35
C ASP A 5 -19.28 4.46 4.14
N PHE A 6 -18.47 5.13 3.30
CA PHE A 6 -18.67 6.54 2.96
C PHE A 6 -19.70 6.78 1.85
N VAL A 7 -20.24 5.76 1.18
CA VAL A 7 -21.21 5.94 0.08
C VAL A 7 -22.42 6.80 0.48
N PRO A 8 -23.08 6.59 1.66
CA PRO A 8 -24.19 7.44 2.07
C PRO A 8 -23.79 8.92 2.24
N LEU A 9 -22.58 9.17 2.73
CA LEU A 9 -22.04 10.53 2.88
C LEU A 9 -21.82 11.20 1.53
N VAL A 10 -21.20 10.50 0.58
CA VAL A 10 -20.98 11.03 -0.78
C VAL A 10 -22.30 11.46 -1.42
N GLN A 11 -23.31 10.60 -1.36
CA GLN A 11 -24.62 10.89 -1.93
C GLN A 11 -25.31 12.07 -1.23
N HIS A 12 -25.15 12.20 0.10
CA HIS A 12 -25.69 13.33 0.84
C HIS A 12 -25.03 14.65 0.41
N LEU A 13 -23.70 14.68 0.31
CA LEU A 13 -22.96 15.87 -0.12
C LEU A 13 -23.39 16.33 -1.52
N GLN A 14 -23.52 15.40 -2.46
CA GLN A 14 -23.96 15.69 -3.83
C GLN A 14 -25.41 16.17 -3.88
N LYS A 15 -26.34 15.45 -3.24
CA LYS A 15 -27.79 15.71 -3.38
C LYS A 15 -28.28 16.86 -2.51
N ALA A 16 -27.79 16.97 -1.27
CA ALA A 16 -28.28 17.96 -0.33
C ALA A 16 -27.54 19.29 -0.43
N LEU A 17 -26.24 19.25 -0.74
CA LEU A 17 -25.39 20.44 -0.76
C LEU A 17 -24.94 20.84 -2.17
N GLY A 18 -25.20 20.01 -3.19
CA GLY A 18 -24.71 20.25 -4.55
C GLY A 18 -23.19 20.16 -4.67
N THR A 19 -22.53 19.50 -3.72
CA THR A 19 -21.07 19.46 -3.63
C THR A 19 -20.49 18.35 -4.49
N ARG A 20 -19.50 18.69 -5.32
CA ARG A 20 -18.70 17.71 -6.06
C ARG A 20 -17.78 16.95 -5.12
N VAL A 21 -17.75 15.63 -5.24
CA VAL A 21 -16.95 14.73 -4.39
C VAL A 21 -15.95 13.96 -5.24
N GLU A 22 -14.67 14.06 -4.86
CA GLU A 22 -13.58 13.32 -5.47
C GLU A 22 -12.99 12.32 -4.48
N VAL A 23 -12.80 11.08 -4.91
CA VAL A 23 -12.22 10.01 -4.08
C VAL A 23 -10.79 9.72 -4.53
N MET A 24 -9.85 9.71 -3.60
CA MET A 24 -8.46 9.29 -3.82
C MET A 24 -8.13 8.12 -2.91
N ALA A 25 -7.77 6.98 -3.51
CA ALA A 25 -7.40 5.75 -2.81
C ALA A 25 -6.60 4.81 -3.72
N PHE A 26 -6.03 3.74 -3.15
CA PHE A 26 -5.42 2.65 -3.94
C PHE A 26 -6.54 1.78 -4.51
N GLY A 27 -6.68 1.77 -5.83
CA GLY A 27 -7.76 1.11 -6.56
C GLY A 27 -7.94 -0.36 -6.16
N LYS A 28 -6.85 -1.08 -5.90
CA LYS A 28 -6.91 -2.50 -5.46
C LYS A 28 -7.64 -2.73 -4.12
N SER A 29 -7.71 -1.69 -3.28
CA SER A 29 -8.30 -1.74 -1.94
C SER A 29 -9.57 -0.89 -1.79
N ALA A 30 -9.93 -0.15 -2.84
CA ALA A 30 -11.07 0.74 -2.82
C ALA A 30 -12.37 0.01 -3.19
N SER A 31 -13.47 0.35 -2.50
CA SER A 31 -14.80 -0.15 -2.81
C SER A 31 -15.27 0.36 -4.16
N ALA A 32 -15.66 -0.57 -5.06
CA ALA A 32 -16.23 -0.23 -6.36
C ALA A 32 -17.47 0.68 -6.23
N LYS A 33 -18.32 0.42 -5.23
CA LYS A 33 -19.52 1.24 -4.96
C LYS A 33 -19.17 2.67 -4.58
N LEU A 34 -18.06 2.87 -3.85
CA LEU A 34 -17.60 4.22 -3.51
C LEU A 34 -17.07 4.95 -4.75
N ILE A 35 -16.31 4.25 -5.60
CA ILE A 35 -15.79 4.79 -6.86
C ILE A 35 -16.94 5.24 -7.77
N GLU A 36 -17.95 4.39 -7.94
CA GLU A 36 -19.15 4.69 -8.75
C GLU A 36 -19.98 5.85 -8.20
N ALA A 37 -20.02 6.02 -6.87
CA ALA A 37 -20.77 7.10 -6.24
C ALA A 37 -20.09 8.48 -6.35
N ALA A 38 -18.75 8.50 -6.49
CA ALA A 38 -17.99 9.73 -6.58
C ALA A 38 -18.05 10.36 -7.98
N ASP A 39 -17.84 11.67 -8.07
CA ASP A 39 -17.79 12.39 -9.35
C ASP A 39 -16.47 12.12 -10.10
N SER A 40 -15.40 11.83 -9.37
CA SER A 40 -14.13 11.40 -9.93
C SER A 40 -13.37 10.50 -8.96
N PHE A 41 -12.52 9.64 -9.53
CA PHE A 41 -11.63 8.77 -8.78
C PHE A 41 -10.19 8.95 -9.25
N SER A 42 -9.28 9.21 -8.31
CA SER A 42 -7.83 9.22 -8.56
C SER A 42 -7.21 7.95 -7.99
N ASP A 43 -6.77 7.07 -8.89
CA ASP A 43 -6.09 5.84 -8.50
C ASP A 43 -4.64 6.11 -8.09
N LEU A 44 -4.34 5.93 -6.81
CA LEU A 44 -3.00 6.08 -6.26
C LEU A 44 -2.07 4.90 -6.65
N ASP A 45 -2.63 3.78 -7.13
CA ASP A 45 -1.83 2.65 -7.63
C ASP A 45 -1.06 2.99 -8.91
N ALA A 46 -1.48 4.01 -9.67
CA ALA A 46 -0.78 4.43 -10.89
C ALA A 46 0.65 4.95 -10.63
N ASN A 47 0.95 5.41 -9.40
CA ASN A 47 2.29 5.87 -9.03
C ASN A 47 2.69 5.40 -7.62
N GLN A 48 2.76 4.08 -7.44
CA GLN A 48 3.11 3.48 -6.15
C GLN A 48 4.43 3.99 -5.56
N LYS A 49 5.45 4.30 -6.36
CA LYS A 49 6.73 4.83 -5.86
C LYS A 49 6.57 6.20 -5.17
N ARG A 50 5.59 6.99 -5.60
CA ARG A 50 5.31 8.31 -5.01
C ARG A 50 4.49 8.20 -3.72
N TYR A 51 3.59 7.23 -3.64
CA TYR A 51 2.56 7.16 -2.58
C TYR A 51 2.76 6.03 -1.56
N LEU A 52 3.57 5.01 -1.86
CA LEU A 52 3.91 3.92 -0.94
C LEU A 52 5.36 4.01 -0.50
N PHE A 53 5.61 3.66 0.76
CA PHE A 53 6.97 3.44 1.24
C PHE A 53 7.60 2.26 0.52
N GLU A 54 8.88 2.38 0.17
CA GLU A 54 9.64 1.26 -0.35
C GLU A 54 9.63 0.12 0.66
N ARG A 55 9.18 -1.06 0.22
CA ARG A 55 9.33 -2.27 1.02
C ARG A 55 10.81 -2.53 1.17
N ARG A 56 11.37 -2.21 2.34
CA ARG A 56 12.68 -2.74 2.73
C ARG A 56 12.58 -4.25 2.66
N SER A 57 13.23 -4.84 1.67
CA SER A 57 13.47 -6.27 1.70
C SER A 57 14.19 -6.55 3.01
N HIS A 58 13.59 -7.36 3.88
CA HIS A 58 14.37 -7.97 4.95
C HIS A 58 15.43 -8.79 4.24
N ALA A 59 16.64 -8.25 4.16
CA ALA A 59 17.80 -8.99 3.71
C ALA A 59 17.81 -10.29 4.52
N SER A 60 17.62 -11.41 3.85
CA SER A 60 17.78 -12.72 4.45
C SER A 60 19.14 -12.71 5.14
N LYS A 61 19.16 -13.06 6.43
CA LYS A 61 20.41 -13.15 7.19
C LYS A 61 21.41 -13.98 6.37
N PRO A 62 22.66 -13.52 6.15
CA PRO A 62 23.65 -14.34 5.46
C PRO A 62 23.81 -15.64 6.25
N ALA A 63 23.77 -16.78 5.53
CA ALA A 63 23.98 -18.09 6.12
C ALA A 63 25.35 -18.11 6.82
N LYS A 64 25.40 -18.51 8.10
CA LYS A 64 26.66 -18.68 8.83
C LYS A 64 27.45 -19.80 8.15
N ASP A 65 28.57 -19.45 7.52
CA ASP A 65 29.55 -20.41 7.05
C ASP A 65 30.19 -21.13 8.25
N GLN A 66 30.06 -22.46 8.31
CA GLN A 66 30.61 -23.32 9.38
C GLN A 66 31.97 -23.92 9.00
N SER A 67 32.68 -23.36 8.02
CA SER A 67 33.96 -23.91 7.55
C SER A 67 35.19 -23.54 8.40
N ALA A 68 35.08 -22.62 9.37
CA ALA A 68 36.25 -22.07 10.09
C ALA A 68 36.74 -22.88 11.30
N ASN A 69 36.39 -24.17 11.43
CA ASN A 69 36.85 -24.99 12.56
C ASN A 69 37.39 -26.36 12.12
N ALA A 70 38.33 -26.35 11.17
CA ALA A 70 39.21 -27.47 10.93
C ALA A 70 40.55 -26.93 10.40
N VAL A 71 41.64 -27.51 10.90
CA VAL A 71 43.06 -27.20 10.64
C VAL A 71 43.67 -26.18 11.62
N ARG A 72 44.68 -26.49 12.44
CA ARG A 72 45.37 -27.72 12.83
C ARG A 72 46.34 -27.28 13.93
N VAL A 73 46.24 -27.91 15.11
CA VAL A 73 47.35 -28.13 16.05
C VAL A 73 48.62 -28.45 15.25
N GLN A 74 49.74 -27.72 15.43
CA GLN A 74 51.11 -28.28 15.40
C GLN A 74 52.25 -27.21 15.36
N HIS A 75 53.12 -27.30 16.38
CA HIS A 75 54.56 -26.97 16.46
C HIS A 75 55.03 -25.50 16.61
N GLY A 76 55.88 -25.33 17.64
CA GLY A 76 56.68 -24.16 17.97
C GLY A 76 57.11 -24.22 19.43
#